data_AF-A0A1N6KS57-F1
#
_entry.id   AF-A0A1N6KS57-F1
#
_cell.length_a   1.000
_cell.length_b   1.000
_cell.length_c   1.000
_cell.angle_alpha   90.00
_cell.angle_beta   90.00
_cell.angle_gamma   90.00
#
_symmetry.space_group_name_H-M   'P 1'
#
loop_
_entity.id
_entity.type
_entity.pdbx_description
1 polymer ?
#
loop_
_entity_poly.entity_id
_entity_poly.type
_entity_poly.pdbx_seq_one_letter_code
_entity_poly.pdbx_strand_id
1 'polypeptide(L)'
;MSKKPYAEDAGDSNETTEATLLALTTQIGLFVVARTLDSRCAAKLIKRLKKEAEAVSESGNATKPERKALEKAFETVDAALRDHDAGLLVTANAALRATDDSAKESKAQRSTQ
;
A
#
# COMPACT_ATOMS: atom_id res chain seq x y z
N MET A 1 -16.64 -18.40 -45.40
CA MET A 1 -16.36 -19.27 -44.23
C MET A 1 -14.91 -18.99 -43.85
N SER A 2 -14.51 -18.55 -42.66
CA SER A 2 -15.09 -18.68 -41.33
C SER A 2 -14.78 -17.44 -40.48
N LYS A 3 -15.72 -17.06 -39.62
CA LYS A 3 -15.65 -15.93 -38.68
C LYS A 3 -14.74 -16.28 -37.50
N LYS A 4 -13.97 -15.29 -37.02
CA LYS A 4 -13.67 -15.15 -35.59
C LYS A 4 -13.33 -13.69 -35.26
N PRO A 5 -14.30 -12.83 -34.95
CA PRO A 5 -13.99 -11.64 -34.17
C PRO A 5 -13.54 -12.10 -32.78
N TYR A 6 -12.38 -11.60 -32.36
CA TYR A 6 -11.94 -11.68 -30.97
C TYR A 6 -13.04 -11.08 -30.09
N ALA A 7 -13.37 -11.81 -29.03
CA ALA A 7 -14.51 -11.57 -28.16
C ALA A 7 -14.68 -10.10 -27.79
N GLU A 8 -15.88 -9.62 -28.11
CA GLU A 8 -16.64 -8.62 -27.37
C GLU A 8 -16.29 -8.58 -25.88
N ASP A 9 -16.08 -7.35 -25.42
CA ASP A 9 -16.76 -6.82 -24.24
C ASP A 9 -16.61 -7.65 -22.96
N ALA A 10 -15.47 -7.51 -22.30
CA ALA A 10 -15.48 -7.50 -20.84
C ALA A 10 -15.93 -6.10 -20.38
N GLY A 11 -17.17 -5.75 -20.73
CA GLY A 11 -17.95 -4.76 -20.02
C GLY A 11 -18.25 -5.31 -18.63
N ASP A 12 -17.22 -5.40 -17.80
CA ASP A 12 -17.39 -5.57 -16.36
C ASP A 12 -17.86 -4.20 -15.86
N SER A 13 -19.17 -3.96 -16.03
CA SER A 13 -19.92 -2.84 -15.48
C SER A 13 -20.00 -3.00 -13.95
N ASN A 14 -18.85 -3.14 -13.31
CA ASN A 14 -18.69 -2.89 -11.90
C ASN A 14 -18.54 -1.37 -11.79
N GLU A 15 -19.67 -0.65 -11.79
CA GLU A 15 -19.72 0.80 -11.60
C GLU A 15 -19.03 1.15 -10.28
N THR A 16 -17.71 1.35 -10.38
CA THR A 16 -16.87 1.65 -9.24
C THR A 16 -17.04 3.13 -9.00
N THR A 17 -17.73 3.49 -7.92
CA THR A 17 -17.93 4.89 -7.55
C THR A 17 -16.74 5.39 -6.72
N GLU A 18 -16.49 6.70 -6.73
CA GLU A 18 -15.48 7.31 -5.86
C GLU A 18 -15.75 7.01 -4.37
N ALA A 19 -17.02 6.88 -3.98
CA ALA A 19 -17.42 6.50 -2.63
C ALA A 19 -16.94 5.07 -2.26
N THR A 20 -17.07 4.10 -3.17
CA THR A 20 -16.55 2.73 -2.96
C THR A 20 -15.03 2.73 -2.87
N LEU A 21 -14.35 3.49 -3.75
CA LEU A 21 -12.89 3.63 -3.71
C LEU A 21 -12.41 4.26 -2.40
N LEU A 22 -13.14 5.25 -1.90
CA LEU A 22 -12.86 5.92 -0.63
C LEU A 22 -13.00 4.95 0.54
N ALA A 23 -14.09 4.17 0.58
CA ALA A 23 -14.31 3.17 1.61
C ALA A 23 -13.20 2.11 1.63
N LEU A 24 -12.83 1.59 0.45
CA LEU A 24 -11.78 0.58 0.32
C LEU A 24 -10.40 1.14 0.70
N THR A 25 -10.08 2.37 0.27
CA THR A 25 -8.82 3.05 0.63
C THR A 25 -8.72 3.25 2.14
N THR A 26 -9.81 3.67 2.77
CA THR A 26 -9.88 3.85 4.23
C THR A 26 -9.64 2.53 4.96
N GLN A 27 -10.27 1.44 4.51
CA GLN A 27 -10.11 0.12 5.10
C GLN A 27 -8.68 -0.43 4.95
N ILE A 28 -8.05 -0.24 3.78
CA ILE A 28 -6.63 -0.58 3.59
C ILE A 28 -5.75 0.22 4.55
N GLY A 29 -6.03 1.52 4.73
CA GLY A 29 -5.31 2.36 5.69
C GLY A 29 -5.34 1.81 7.12
N LEU A 30 -6.50 1.31 7.56
CA LEU A 30 -6.63 0.68 8.88
C LEU A 30 -5.74 -0.56 9.01
N PHE A 31 -5.66 -1.40 7.96
CA PHE A 31 -4.78 -2.59 7.99
C PHE A 31 -3.29 -2.23 7.98
N VAL A 32 -2.90 -1.15 7.30
CA VAL A 32 -1.52 -0.64 7.31
C VAL A 32 -1.14 -0.15 8.71
N VAL A 33 -1.99 0.65 9.34
CA VAL A 33 -1.76 1.17 10.69
C VAL A 33 -1.72 0.03 11.71
N ALA A 34 -2.62 -0.94 11.59
CA ALA A 34 -2.66 -2.13 12.45
C ALA A 34 -1.49 -3.10 12.22
N ARG A 35 -0.62 -2.85 11.23
CA ARG A 35 0.51 -3.73 10.86
C ARG A 35 0.08 -5.14 10.45
N THR A 36 -1.17 -5.32 10.03
CA THR A 36 -1.72 -6.62 9.63
C THR A 36 -1.61 -6.88 8.13
N LEU A 37 -1.32 -5.84 7.36
CA LEU A 37 -1.10 -5.92 5.91
C LEU A 37 0.37 -5.64 5.58
N ASP A 38 0.97 -6.49 4.76
CA ASP A 38 2.32 -6.28 4.23
C ASP A 38 2.40 -4.96 3.44
N SER A 39 3.42 -4.15 3.72
CA SER A 39 3.54 -2.80 3.15
C SER A 39 3.70 -2.79 1.63
N ARG A 40 4.35 -3.82 1.05
CA ARG A 40 4.48 -3.94 -0.41
C ARG A 40 3.15 -4.31 -1.06
N CYS A 41 2.39 -5.20 -0.41
CA CYS A 41 1.04 -5.54 -0.83
C CYS A 41 0.13 -4.31 -0.81
N ALA A 42 0.11 -3.59 0.32
CA ALA A 42 -0.66 -2.36 0.49
C ALA A 42 -0.29 -1.29 -0.56
N ALA A 43 1.00 -1.03 -0.77
CA ALA A 43 1.46 -0.06 -1.77
C ALA A 43 1.00 -0.41 -3.19
N LYS A 44 0.99 -1.70 -3.55
CA LYS A 44 0.47 -2.16 -4.85
C LYS A 44 -1.03 -1.97 -4.97
N LEU A 45 -1.80 -2.24 -3.91
CA LEU A 45 -3.24 -2.03 -3.89
C LEU A 45 -3.56 -0.55 -4.07
N ILE A 46 -2.91 0.34 -3.30
CA ILE A 46 -3.09 1.79 -3.43
C ILE A 46 -2.73 2.28 -4.83
N LYS A 47 -1.64 1.79 -5.43
CA LYS A 47 -1.28 2.14 -6.82
C LYS A 47 -2.35 1.73 -7.83
N ARG A 48 -3.03 0.60 -7.62
CA ARG A 48 -4.15 0.18 -8.49
C ARG A 48 -5.38 1.04 -8.26
N LEU A 49 -5.72 1.34 -7.00
CA LEU A 49 -6.87 2.19 -6.67
C LEU A 49 -6.72 3.61 -7.19
N LYS A 50 -5.50 4.16 -7.23
CA LYS A 50 -5.24 5.47 -7.86
C LYS A 50 -5.57 5.46 -9.35
N LYS A 51 -5.19 4.39 -10.08
CA LYS A 51 -5.55 4.25 -11.50
C LYS A 51 -7.05 4.10 -11.71
N GLU A 52 -7.72 3.37 -10.83
CA GLU A 52 -9.17 3.24 -10.88
C GLU A 52 -9.86 4.59 -10.60
N ALA A 53 -9.34 5.36 -9.65
CA ALA A 53 -9.83 6.71 -9.37
C ALA A 53 -9.67 7.66 -10.57
N GLU A 54 -8.55 7.55 -11.30
CA GLU A 54 -8.33 8.26 -12.57
C GLU A 54 -9.38 7.84 -13.62
N ALA A 55 -9.63 6.55 -13.80
CA ALA A 55 -10.62 6.04 -14.75
C ALA A 55 -12.07 6.49 -14.42
N VAL A 56 -12.46 6.42 -13.14
CA VAL A 56 -13.78 6.90 -12.66
C VAL A 56 -13.90 8.41 -12.80
N SER A 57 -12.80 9.13 -12.63
CA SER A 57 -12.73 10.57 -12.84
C SER A 57 -12.93 10.97 -14.30
N GLU A 58 -12.42 10.17 -15.24
CA GLU A 58 -12.57 10.37 -16.68
C GLU A 58 -13.98 9.99 -17.17
N SER A 59 -14.64 9.02 -16.52
CA SER A 59 -16.00 8.60 -16.87
C SER A 59 -17.10 9.59 -16.47
N GLY A 60 -16.74 10.67 -15.74
CA GLY A 60 -17.68 11.71 -15.32
C GLY A 60 -18.59 11.33 -14.15
N ASN A 61 -18.38 10.17 -13.52
CA ASN A 61 -19.19 9.65 -12.41
C ASN A 61 -18.76 10.16 -11.03
N ALA A 62 -17.95 11.23 -10.99
CA ALA A 62 -17.24 11.72 -9.82
C ALA A 62 -17.68 13.14 -9.44
N THR A 63 -18.02 13.37 -8.17
CA THR A 63 -18.25 14.73 -7.68
C THR A 63 -16.95 15.34 -7.15
N LYS A 64 -16.75 16.66 -7.34
CA LYS A 64 -15.58 17.39 -6.78
C LYS A 64 -15.27 17.10 -5.30
N PRO A 65 -16.25 17.06 -4.37
CA PRO A 65 -15.96 16.76 -2.97
C PRO A 65 -15.51 15.31 -2.74
N GLU A 66 -16.06 14.34 -3.47
CA GLU A 66 -15.68 12.93 -3.35
C GLU A 66 -14.24 12.71 -3.83
N ARG A 67 -13.86 13.28 -4.97
CA ARG A 67 -12.48 13.24 -5.46
C ARG A 67 -11.48 13.77 -4.44
N LYS A 68 -11.78 14.92 -3.83
CA LYS A 68 -10.92 15.54 -2.81
C LYS A 68 -10.82 14.66 -1.55
N ALA A 69 -11.92 14.03 -1.14
CA ALA A 69 -11.91 13.10 -0.02
C ALA A 69 -11.07 11.86 -0.33
N LEU A 70 -11.17 11.35 -1.55
CA LEU A 70 -10.40 10.19 -2.03
C LEU A 70 -8.90 10.48 -2.12
N GLU A 71 -8.50 11.64 -2.67
CA GLU A 71 -7.11 12.11 -2.68
C GLU A 71 -6.53 12.19 -1.26
N LYS A 72 -7.27 12.80 -0.33
CA LYS A 72 -6.85 12.89 1.07
C LYS A 72 -6.71 11.51 1.72
N ALA A 73 -7.60 10.57 1.39
CA ALA A 73 -7.50 9.20 1.88
C ALA A 73 -6.23 8.52 1.36
N PHE A 74 -5.90 8.68 0.07
CA PHE A 74 -4.65 8.18 -0.48
C PHE A 74 -3.41 8.77 0.19
N GLU A 75 -3.38 10.09 0.41
CA GLU A 75 -2.27 10.74 1.12
C GLU A 75 -2.09 10.18 2.53
N THR A 76 -3.20 9.93 3.23
CA THR A 76 -3.19 9.35 4.58
C THR A 76 -2.61 7.94 4.57
N VAL A 77 -2.99 7.09 3.61
CA VAL A 77 -2.42 5.74 3.50
C VAL A 77 -0.94 5.78 3.10
N ASP A 78 -0.56 6.67 2.18
CA ASP A 78 0.85 6.84 1.79
C ASP A 78 1.73 7.29 2.98
N ALA A 79 1.22 8.17 3.83
CA ALA A 79 1.91 8.56 5.07
C ALA A 79 2.05 7.36 6.02
N ALA A 80 0.96 6.61 6.24
CA ALA A 80 0.98 5.42 7.09
C ALA A 80 1.96 4.34 6.56
N LEU A 81 2.09 4.19 5.25
CA LEU A 81 3.07 3.27 4.64
C LEU A 81 4.52 3.73 4.83
N ARG A 82 4.79 5.04 4.72
CA ARG A 82 6.14 5.57 4.98
C ARG A 82 6.53 5.38 6.44
N ASP A 83 5.62 5.67 7.36
CA ASP A 83 5.82 5.42 8.79
C ASP A 83 5.97 3.91 9.07
N HIS A 84 5.25 3.10 8.29
CA HIS A 84 5.35 1.65 8.37
C HIS A 84 6.78 1.18 8.10
N ASP A 85 7.28 1.55 6.92
CA ASP A 85 8.58 1.15 6.43
C ASP A 85 9.74 1.78 7.22
N ALA A 86 9.58 3.02 7.69
CA ALA A 86 10.53 3.67 8.59
C ALA A 86 10.68 2.88 9.90
N GLY A 87 9.56 2.43 10.50
CA GLY A 87 9.59 1.60 11.70
C GLY A 87 10.31 0.26 11.50
N LEU A 88 10.12 -0.38 10.33
CA LEU A 88 10.85 -1.60 9.98
C LEU A 88 12.35 -1.34 9.87
N LEU A 89 12.77 -0.24 9.23
CA LEU A 89 14.18 0.13 9.10
C LEU A 89 14.83 0.40 10.46
N VAL A 90 14.15 1.13 11.35
CA VAL A 90 14.64 1.40 12.71
C VAL A 90 14.81 0.09 13.48
N THR A 91 13.84 -0.82 13.40
CA THR A 91 13.87 -2.11 14.08
C THR A 91 15.01 -2.98 13.56
N ALA A 92 15.17 -3.06 12.23
CA ALA A 92 16.27 -3.77 11.60
C ALA A 92 17.63 -3.18 12.00
N ASN A 93 17.76 -1.85 12.03
CA ASN A 93 19.02 -1.20 12.44
C ASN A 93 19.35 -1.47 13.91
N ALA A 94 18.35 -1.44 14.80
CA ALA A 94 18.54 -1.78 16.21
C ALA A 94 19.00 -3.23 16.39
N ALA A 95 18.38 -4.18 15.65
CA ALA A 95 18.79 -5.58 15.66
C ALA A 95 20.24 -5.78 15.20
N LEU A 96 20.66 -5.09 14.12
CA LEU A 96 22.04 -5.16 13.62
C LEU A 96 23.07 -4.67 14.65
N ARG A 97 22.76 -3.57 15.36
CA ARG A 97 23.64 -3.06 16.42
C ARG A 97 23.73 -4.03 17.60
N ALA A 98 22.59 -4.58 18.02
CA ALA A 98 22.56 -5.58 19.08
C ALA A 98 23.41 -6.81 18.74
N THR A 99 23.34 -7.30 17.48
CA THR A 99 24.18 -8.42 17.03
C THR A 99 25.67 -8.07 16.98
N ASP A 100 26.03 -6.85 16.57
CA ASP A 100 27.42 -6.39 16.55
C ASP A 100 28.01 -6.29 17.97
N ASP A 101 27.23 -5.80 18.93
CA ASP A 101 27.68 -5.67 20.31
C ASP A 101 27.85 -7.04 20.97
N SER A 102 26.91 -7.97 20.76
CA SER A 102 27.07 -9.38 21.19
C SER A 102 28.28 -10.07 20.56
N ALA A 103 28.58 -9.79 19.28
CA ALA A 103 29.75 -10.36 18.61
C ALA A 103 31.07 -9.83 19.18
N LYS A 104 31.13 -8.55 19.60
CA LYS A 104 32.30 -7.95 20.24
C LYS A 104 32.53 -8.50 21.64
N GLU A 105 31.49 -8.66 22.44
CA GLU A 105 31.56 -9.28 23.77
C GLU A 105 32.10 -10.72 23.70
N SER A 106 31.59 -11.50 22.74
CA SER A 106 32.03 -12.88 22.48
C SER A 106 33.51 -12.97 22.09
N LYS A 107 34.01 -11.97 21.34
CA LYS A 107 35.42 -11.91 20.91
C LYS A 107 36.35 -11.45 22.05
N ALA A 108 35.89 -10.54 22.91
CA ALA A 108 36.64 -10.09 24.07
C ALA A 108 36.86 -11.23 25.08
N GLN A 109 35.83 -12.05 25.35
CA GLN A 109 35.95 -13.20 26.26
C GLN A 109 36.90 -14.30 25.77
N ARG A 110 37.04 -14.49 24.45
CA ARG A 110 38.00 -15.46 23.87
C ARG A 110 39.44 -15.00 23.89
N SER A 111 39.71 -13.70 24.05
CA SER A 111 41.09 -13.17 24.08
C SER A 111 41.68 -13.10 25.49
N THR A 112 40.88 -13.37 26.52
CA THR A 112 41.29 -13.42 27.94
C THR A 112 41.51 -14.85 28.45
N GLN A 113 41.50 -15.85 27.57
CA GLN A 113 41.75 -17.25 27.90
C GLN A 113 43.03 -17.75 27.25
#